data_AF-A0A6J1W6D5-F1
#
_entry.id   AF-A0A6J1W6D5-F1
#
_cell.length_a   1.000
_cell.length_b   1.000
_cell.length_c   1.000
_cell.angle_alpha   90.00
_cell.angle_beta   90.00
_cell.angle_gamma   90.00
#
_symmetry.space_group_name_H-M   'P 1'
#
loop_
_entity.id
_entity.type
_entity.pdbx_description
1 polymer ?
#
loop_
_entity_poly.entity_id
_entity_poly.type
_entity_poly.pdbx_seq_one_letter_code
_entity_poly.pdbx_strand_id
1 'polypeptide(L)'
;MTVPSPFNDSSFSLLLNDSFPVSLPFQNRVDFLQLMMDAQAAANNSGDPNSEKGLTDKEILAQSIFFIFGGYETIGTSLSFMSYCLAMHPDAQEKLYQEINDTFPNKTPPTYDALHQMEYLDMVVNETFRLYPPGTRLERICKKTVEIHGITIPKGTVVMIPAYVLHRMPEYWPEPEEYRPERFSKENKKNLDLYAFLPFGVGPRNCIATRFALLVVKMGLVVTLQRFHFETCKETPIPLEMDDRGFVVMKKPIMLKVVPRVIVKHGE
;
A
#
# COMPACT_ATOMS: atom_id res chain seq x y z
N MET A 1 6.79 -13.75 -37.66
CA MET A 1 7.31 -12.48 -37.13
C MET A 1 7.07 -12.48 -35.64
N THR A 2 8.08 -12.87 -34.88
CA THR A 2 8.04 -12.99 -33.42
C THR A 2 8.43 -11.65 -32.80
N VAL A 3 7.55 -11.13 -31.94
CA VAL A 3 7.81 -9.91 -31.15
C VAL A 3 8.88 -10.25 -30.09
N PRO A 4 9.97 -9.48 -29.93
CA PRO A 4 10.96 -9.77 -28.90
C PRO A 4 10.40 -9.51 -27.50
N SER A 5 10.67 -10.43 -26.58
CA SER A 5 10.46 -10.25 -25.14
C SER A 5 11.27 -9.05 -24.62
N PRO A 6 10.67 -8.12 -23.84
CA PRO A 6 11.40 -6.99 -23.26
C PRO A 6 12.23 -7.36 -22.01
N PHE A 7 12.30 -8.64 -21.63
CA PHE A 7 12.95 -9.08 -20.39
C PHE A 7 14.28 -9.79 -20.65
N ASN A 8 15.25 -9.08 -21.25
CA ASN A 8 16.62 -9.58 -21.37
C ASN A 8 17.64 -8.51 -20.96
N ASP A 9 17.38 -7.87 -19.84
CA ASP A 9 18.29 -6.89 -19.25
C ASP A 9 18.95 -7.48 -18.00
N SER A 10 20.27 -7.69 -18.08
CA SER A 10 21.12 -8.27 -17.02
C SER A 10 21.18 -7.42 -15.74
N SER A 11 20.64 -6.19 -15.80
CA SER A 11 20.46 -5.32 -14.64
C SER A 11 19.41 -5.84 -13.65
N PHE A 12 18.38 -6.56 -14.10
CA PHE A 12 17.36 -7.14 -13.21
C PHE A 12 17.86 -8.39 -12.47
N SER A 13 18.74 -9.19 -13.08
CA SER A 13 19.34 -10.36 -12.42
C SER A 13 20.23 -10.00 -11.23
N LEU A 14 20.78 -8.78 -11.18
CA LEU A 14 21.55 -8.28 -10.04
C LEU A 14 20.68 -7.92 -8.83
N LEU A 15 19.37 -7.70 -9.00
CA LEU A 15 18.46 -7.39 -7.89
C LEU A 15 18.16 -8.61 -7.02
N LEU A 16 18.23 -9.83 -7.60
CA LEU A 16 17.85 -11.05 -6.90
C LEU A 16 19.03 -11.76 -6.23
N ASN A 17 20.26 -11.60 -6.73
CA ASN A 17 21.40 -12.39 -6.27
C ASN A 17 22.23 -11.77 -5.14
N ASP A 18 22.31 -10.44 -5.03
CA ASP A 18 23.35 -9.80 -4.19
C ASP A 18 22.84 -9.11 -2.91
N SER A 19 21.55 -9.22 -2.56
CA SER A 19 20.99 -8.42 -1.44
C SER A 19 20.17 -9.17 -0.39
N PHE A 20 19.94 -10.49 -0.54
CA PHE A 20 19.24 -11.28 0.48
C PHE A 20 19.98 -12.60 0.71
N PRO A 21 20.79 -12.72 1.79
CA PRO A 21 21.22 -14.04 2.24
C PRO A 21 19.97 -14.76 2.77
N VAL A 22 19.28 -15.49 1.90
CA VAL A 22 18.20 -16.42 2.31
C VAL A 22 18.88 -17.66 2.88
N SER A 23 19.39 -17.54 4.10
CA SER A 23 19.95 -18.65 4.87
C SER A 23 19.10 -18.95 6.10
N LEU A 24 17.77 -19.00 5.92
CA LEU A 24 16.90 -19.66 6.90
C LEU A 24 16.51 -21.02 6.31
N PRO A 25 16.79 -22.15 7.00
CA PRO A 25 16.31 -23.45 6.55
C PRO A 25 14.79 -23.41 6.44
N PHE A 26 14.26 -23.87 5.31
CA PHE A 26 12.80 -23.93 5.03
C PHE A 26 12.02 -24.82 6.02
N GLN A 27 12.72 -25.56 6.88
CA GLN A 27 12.12 -26.43 7.88
C GLN A 27 11.55 -25.58 9.03
N ASN A 28 10.22 -25.51 9.10
CA ASN A 28 9.38 -24.88 10.16
C ASN A 28 8.89 -23.44 9.94
N ARG A 29 8.89 -22.89 8.72
CA ARG A 29 8.16 -21.62 8.49
C ARG A 29 6.66 -21.89 8.34
N VAL A 30 5.88 -21.41 9.29
CA VAL A 30 4.41 -21.34 9.17
C VAL A 30 4.06 -20.16 8.27
N ASP A 31 3.50 -20.45 7.10
CA ASP A 31 3.00 -19.46 6.16
C ASP A 31 1.47 -19.44 6.10
N PHE A 32 0.92 -18.52 5.31
CA PHE A 32 -0.51 -18.33 5.19
C PHE A 32 -1.23 -19.57 4.64
N LEU A 33 -0.62 -20.32 3.71
CA LEU A 33 -1.20 -21.55 3.18
C LEU A 33 -1.19 -22.64 4.25
N GLN A 34 -0.09 -22.79 4.98
CA GLN A 34 0.00 -23.75 6.08
C GLN A 34 -1.09 -23.47 7.14
N LEU A 35 -1.32 -22.22 7.51
CA LEU A 35 -2.38 -21.84 8.46
C LEU A 35 -3.78 -22.28 7.97
N MET A 36 -4.05 -22.12 6.67
CA MET A 36 -5.33 -22.55 6.09
C MET A 36 -5.47 -24.08 6.04
N MET A 37 -4.38 -24.79 5.75
CA MET A 37 -4.34 -26.26 5.79
C MET A 37 -4.52 -26.80 7.21
N ASP A 38 -3.89 -26.17 8.20
CA ASP A 38 -4.04 -26.53 9.62
C ASP A 38 -5.48 -26.30 10.09
N ALA A 39 -6.11 -25.20 9.68
CA ALA A 39 -7.52 -24.92 9.99
C ALA A 39 -8.48 -25.95 9.37
N GLN A 40 -8.16 -26.46 8.18
CA GLN A 40 -8.90 -27.57 7.57
C GLN A 40 -8.69 -28.87 8.35
N ALA A 41 -7.44 -29.22 8.66
CA ALA A 41 -7.09 -30.45 9.36
C ALA A 41 -7.65 -30.51 10.79
N ALA A 42 -7.64 -29.39 11.50
CA ALA A 42 -8.17 -29.30 12.87
C ALA A 42 -9.65 -29.69 12.93
N ALA A 43 -10.46 -29.23 11.97
CA ALA A 43 -11.90 -29.54 11.94
C ALA A 43 -12.22 -30.96 11.49
N ASN A 44 -11.37 -31.58 10.68
CA ASN A 44 -11.54 -32.98 10.28
C ASN A 44 -11.22 -33.96 11.43
N ASN A 45 -10.41 -33.53 12.40
CA ASN A 45 -9.96 -34.36 13.53
C ASN A 45 -10.75 -34.10 14.83
N SER A 46 -11.48 -32.99 14.94
CA SER A 46 -12.35 -32.72 16.07
C SER A 46 -13.67 -33.48 15.91
N GLY A 47 -13.76 -34.67 16.49
CA GLY A 47 -15.03 -35.41 16.66
C GLY A 47 -16.07 -34.70 17.54
N ASP A 48 -15.94 -33.39 17.74
CA ASP A 48 -16.81 -32.53 18.54
C ASP A 48 -17.83 -31.81 17.62
N PRO A 49 -19.14 -32.06 17.81
CA PRO A 49 -20.20 -31.41 17.05
C PRO A 49 -20.30 -29.89 17.25
N ASN A 50 -19.61 -29.32 18.24
CA ASN A 50 -19.50 -27.87 18.47
C ASN A 50 -18.19 -27.24 17.94
N SER A 51 -17.30 -28.02 17.30
CA SER A 51 -16.07 -27.44 16.75
C SER A 51 -16.35 -26.53 15.56
N GLU A 52 -15.59 -25.44 15.44
CA GLU A 52 -15.69 -24.53 14.29
C GLU A 52 -15.44 -25.31 12.99
N LYS A 53 -16.34 -25.12 12.02
CA LYS A 53 -16.22 -25.75 10.71
C LYS A 53 -14.93 -25.27 10.04
N GLY A 54 -14.00 -26.19 9.78
CA GLY A 54 -12.74 -25.90 9.10
C GLY A 54 -12.94 -25.55 7.64
N LEU A 55 -11.89 -24.99 7.04
CA LEU A 55 -11.91 -24.55 5.65
C LEU A 55 -11.99 -25.74 4.69
N THR A 56 -12.89 -25.65 3.72
CA THR A 56 -12.91 -26.54 2.55
C THR A 56 -11.83 -26.14 1.54
N ASP A 57 -11.42 -27.05 0.65
CA ASP A 57 -10.46 -26.74 -0.42
C ASP A 57 -10.88 -25.54 -1.26
N LYS A 58 -12.18 -25.40 -1.52
CA LYS A 58 -12.74 -24.27 -2.25
C LYS A 58 -12.61 -22.96 -1.48
N GLU A 59 -12.78 -22.99 -0.16
CA GLU A 59 -12.59 -21.81 0.69
C GLU A 59 -11.10 -21.44 0.78
N ILE A 60 -10.19 -22.41 0.92
CA ILE A 60 -8.73 -22.18 0.87
C ILE A 60 -8.34 -21.53 -0.45
N LEU A 61 -8.81 -22.09 -1.57
CA LEU A 61 -8.54 -21.55 -2.91
C LEU A 61 -9.10 -20.13 -3.05
N ALA A 62 -10.34 -19.89 -2.62
CA ALA A 62 -10.96 -18.58 -2.66
C ALA A 62 -10.16 -17.55 -1.86
N GLN A 63 -9.78 -17.87 -0.61
CA GLN A 63 -8.96 -16.98 0.21
C GLN A 63 -7.60 -16.71 -0.45
N SER A 64 -6.93 -17.75 -0.97
CA SER A 64 -5.64 -17.61 -1.65
C SER A 64 -5.72 -16.63 -2.82
N ILE A 65 -6.74 -16.73 -3.67
CA ILE A 65 -6.96 -15.82 -4.80
C ILE A 65 -7.19 -14.38 -4.29
N PHE A 66 -8.00 -14.19 -3.25
CA PHE A 66 -8.25 -12.86 -2.68
C PHE A 66 -6.99 -12.23 -2.10
N PHE A 67 -6.14 -12.99 -1.42
CA PHE A 67 -4.88 -12.49 -0.88
C PHE A 67 -3.87 -12.14 -1.98
N ILE A 68 -3.79 -12.93 -3.05
CA ILE A 68 -2.94 -12.60 -4.21
C ILE A 68 -3.42 -11.32 -4.88
N PHE A 69 -4.72 -11.23 -5.18
CA PHE A 69 -5.30 -10.03 -5.80
C PHE A 69 -5.08 -8.78 -4.92
N GLY A 70 -5.41 -8.90 -3.64
CA GLY A 70 -5.23 -7.82 -2.67
C GLY A 70 -3.77 -7.38 -2.54
N GLY A 71 -2.82 -8.33 -2.50
CA GLY A 71 -1.40 -8.02 -2.37
C GLY A 71 -0.72 -7.53 -3.65
N TYR A 72 -1.20 -7.94 -4.83
CA TYR A 72 -0.60 -7.54 -6.10
C TYR A 72 -1.09 -6.17 -6.56
N GLU A 73 -2.41 -6.04 -6.76
CA GLU A 73 -2.99 -4.86 -7.42
C GLU A 73 -2.84 -3.62 -6.54
N THR A 74 -3.15 -3.74 -5.24
CA THR A 74 -3.13 -2.58 -4.34
C THR A 74 -1.72 -2.07 -4.06
N ILE A 75 -0.74 -2.97 -3.89
CA ILE A 75 0.65 -2.60 -3.62
C ILE A 75 1.30 -1.99 -4.86
N GLY A 76 1.13 -2.61 -6.03
CA GLY A 76 1.66 -2.08 -7.29
C GLY A 76 1.10 -0.68 -7.60
N THR A 77 -0.21 -0.50 -7.42
CA THR A 77 -0.88 0.79 -7.56
C THR A 77 -0.35 1.82 -6.56
N SER A 78 -0.21 1.43 -5.29
CA SER A 78 0.31 2.30 -4.23
C SER A 78 1.72 2.80 -4.55
N LEU A 79 2.65 1.90 -4.88
CA LEU A 79 4.03 2.26 -5.21
C LEU A 79 4.10 3.14 -6.47
N SER A 80 3.22 2.92 -7.45
CA SER A 80 3.14 3.75 -8.66
C SER A 80 2.73 5.18 -8.33
N PHE A 81 1.68 5.37 -7.53
CA PHE A 81 1.25 6.71 -7.11
C PHE A 81 2.27 7.39 -6.19
N MET A 82 2.92 6.66 -5.28
CA MET A 82 4.01 7.20 -4.46
C MET A 82 5.15 7.72 -5.34
N SER A 83 5.57 6.91 -6.32
CA SER A 83 6.64 7.29 -7.25
C SER A 83 6.26 8.52 -8.06
N TYR A 84 5.01 8.61 -8.53
CA TYR A 84 4.50 9.77 -9.25
C TYR A 84 4.48 11.03 -8.38
N CYS A 85 3.90 10.95 -7.17
CA CYS A 85 3.86 12.08 -6.24
C CYS A 85 5.26 12.62 -5.96
N LEU A 86 6.23 11.73 -5.71
CA LEU A 86 7.61 12.13 -5.43
C LEU A 86 8.33 12.69 -6.67
N ALA A 87 8.03 12.20 -7.88
CA ALA A 87 8.56 12.78 -9.11
C ALA A 87 8.01 14.18 -9.37
N MET A 88 6.74 14.42 -9.02
CA MET A 88 6.07 15.72 -9.12
C MET A 88 6.50 16.71 -8.02
N HIS A 89 7.04 16.21 -6.90
CA HIS A 89 7.47 17.01 -5.74
C HIS A 89 8.93 16.67 -5.36
N PRO A 90 9.91 17.15 -6.14
CA PRO A 90 11.33 16.83 -5.93
C PRO A 90 11.85 17.24 -4.54
N ASP A 91 11.30 18.29 -3.95
CA ASP A 91 11.58 18.76 -2.60
C ASP A 91 11.17 17.73 -1.54
N ALA A 92 9.94 17.18 -1.64
CA ALA A 92 9.50 16.11 -0.77
C ALA A 92 10.33 14.83 -0.97
N GLN A 93 10.68 14.52 -2.22
CA GLN A 93 11.53 13.37 -2.53
C GLN A 93 12.94 13.49 -1.94
N GLU A 94 13.54 14.68 -2.01
CA GLU A 94 14.87 14.90 -1.44
C GLU A 94 14.85 14.90 0.09
N LYS A 95 13.81 15.47 0.71
CA LYS A 95 13.61 15.39 2.16
C LYS A 95 13.44 13.94 2.65
N LEU A 96 12.67 13.12 1.93
CA LEU A 96 12.56 11.69 2.22
C LEU A 96 13.89 10.96 2.02
N TYR A 97 14.64 11.31 0.98
CA TYR A 97 15.95 10.72 0.74
C TYR A 97 16.96 11.04 1.86
N GLN A 98 16.92 12.25 2.43
CA GLN A 98 17.73 12.61 3.59
C GLN A 98 17.39 11.72 4.80
N GLU A 99 16.10 11.57 5.14
CA GLU A 99 15.67 10.67 6.23
C GLU A 99 16.12 9.21 5.97
N ILE A 100 16.04 8.74 4.73
CA ILE A 100 16.52 7.41 4.33
C ILE A 100 18.03 7.27 4.56
N ASN A 101 18.83 8.26 4.16
CA ASN A 101 20.28 8.21 4.34
C ASN A 101 20.70 8.27 5.81
N ASP A 102 20.01 9.07 6.61
CA ASP A 102 20.27 9.19 8.05
C ASP A 102 19.93 7.87 8.77
N THR A 103 18.86 7.20 8.35
CA THR A 103 18.40 5.94 8.93
C THR A 103 19.22 4.74 8.43
N PHE A 104 19.60 4.74 7.16
CA PHE A 104 20.27 3.63 6.48
C PHE A 104 21.49 4.12 5.68
N PRO A 105 22.56 4.55 6.37
CA PRO A 105 23.75 5.08 5.73
C PRO A 105 24.38 4.04 4.79
N ASN A 106 25.03 4.49 3.72
CA ASN A 106 25.69 3.62 2.73
C ASN A 106 24.77 2.56 2.10
N LYS A 107 23.46 2.82 2.02
CA LYS A 107 22.46 1.90 1.44
C LYS A 107 22.38 0.57 2.20
N THR A 108 22.56 0.59 3.52
CA THR A 108 22.36 -0.60 4.35
C THR A 108 20.94 -1.15 4.17
N PRO A 109 20.76 -2.48 4.14
CA PRO A 109 19.43 -3.09 4.01
C PRO A 109 18.46 -2.59 5.09
N PRO A 110 17.22 -2.22 4.72
CA PRO A 110 16.23 -1.78 5.70
C PRO A 110 15.87 -2.88 6.71
N THR A 111 15.67 -2.49 7.97
CA THR A 111 15.18 -3.38 9.03
C THR A 111 13.74 -3.04 9.39
N TYR A 112 13.00 -4.02 9.93
CA TYR A 112 11.58 -3.85 10.29
C TYR A 112 11.36 -2.70 11.28
N ASP A 113 12.19 -2.64 12.34
CA ASP A 113 12.05 -1.65 13.41
C ASP A 113 12.40 -0.24 12.93
N ALA A 114 13.49 -0.09 12.17
CA ALA A 114 13.90 1.21 11.65
C ALA A 114 12.88 1.78 10.67
N LEU A 115 12.32 0.96 9.75
CA LEU A 115 11.26 1.38 8.82
C LEU A 115 10.00 1.90 9.54
N HIS A 116 9.70 1.37 10.73
CA HIS A 116 8.57 1.83 11.54
C HIS A 116 8.80 3.16 12.26
N GLN A 117 10.06 3.60 12.38
CA GLN A 117 10.43 4.83 13.08
C GLN A 117 10.59 6.04 12.14
N MET A 118 10.61 5.81 10.82
CA MET A 118 10.75 6.86 9.81
C MET A 118 9.47 7.68 9.69
N GLU A 119 9.49 8.89 10.23
CA GLU A 119 8.33 9.76 10.38
C GLU A 119 7.92 10.41 9.05
N TYR A 120 8.89 10.87 8.28
CA TYR A 120 8.61 11.54 7.01
C TYR A 120 8.20 10.54 5.93
N LEU A 121 8.75 9.33 5.94
CA LEU A 121 8.25 8.21 5.16
C LEU A 121 6.76 7.92 5.46
N ASP A 122 6.37 7.92 6.74
CA ASP A 122 4.95 7.78 7.12
C ASP A 122 4.09 8.92 6.58
N MET A 123 4.59 10.15 6.59
CA MET A 123 3.91 11.31 6.03
C MET A 123 3.69 11.18 4.52
N VAL A 124 4.73 10.79 3.77
CA VAL A 124 4.68 10.54 2.33
C VAL A 124 3.67 9.45 1.98
N VAL A 125 3.69 8.33 2.71
CA VAL A 125 2.79 7.20 2.47
C VAL A 125 1.33 7.62 2.72
N ASN A 126 1.05 8.28 3.85
CA ASN A 126 -0.31 8.68 4.21
C ASN A 126 -0.86 9.77 3.27
N GLU A 127 -0.06 10.76 2.88
CA GLU A 127 -0.53 11.79 1.94
C GLU A 127 -0.76 11.23 0.54
N THR A 128 0.05 10.26 0.11
CA THR A 128 -0.22 9.53 -1.13
C THR A 128 -1.54 8.75 -1.02
N PHE A 129 -1.79 8.07 0.10
CA PHE A 129 -3.05 7.37 0.30
C PHE A 129 -4.27 8.26 0.48
N ARG A 130 -4.09 9.51 0.92
CA ARG A 130 -5.17 10.50 0.95
C ARG A 130 -5.60 10.86 -0.48
N LEU A 131 -4.64 11.17 -1.34
CA LEU A 131 -4.96 11.54 -2.73
C LEU A 131 -5.34 10.31 -3.57
N TYR A 132 -4.62 9.21 -3.42
CA TYR A 132 -4.76 8.03 -4.27
C TYR A 132 -4.98 6.76 -3.44
N PRO A 133 -6.08 6.67 -2.66
CA PRO A 133 -6.39 5.46 -1.90
C PRO A 133 -6.72 4.32 -2.87
N PRO A 134 -6.06 3.15 -2.81
CA PRO A 134 -6.36 2.05 -3.75
C PRO A 134 -7.86 1.69 -3.80
N GLY A 135 -8.55 1.70 -2.64
CA GLY A 135 -10.00 1.61 -2.56
C GLY A 135 -10.67 2.98 -2.51
N THR A 136 -11.48 3.31 -3.52
CA THR A 136 -12.15 4.63 -3.63
C THR A 136 -13.34 4.81 -2.69
N ARG A 137 -13.97 3.70 -2.27
CA ARG A 137 -15.19 3.70 -1.45
C ARG A 137 -15.28 2.45 -0.58
N LEU A 138 -16.05 2.55 0.49
CA LEU A 138 -16.37 1.44 1.38
C LEU A 138 -17.87 1.20 1.36
N GLU A 139 -18.29 -0.06 1.42
CA GLU A 139 -19.71 -0.42 1.29
C GLU A 139 -20.18 -1.30 2.46
N ARG A 140 -21.42 -1.10 2.91
CA ARG A 140 -22.10 -1.91 3.92
C ARG A 140 -23.53 -2.18 3.49
N ILE A 141 -24.05 -3.38 3.76
CA ILE A 141 -25.46 -3.70 3.52
C ILE A 141 -26.20 -3.65 4.86
N CYS A 142 -27.25 -2.82 4.93
CA CYS A 142 -28.06 -2.66 6.12
C CYS A 142 -28.89 -3.93 6.39
N LYS A 143 -28.62 -4.63 7.49
CA LYS A 143 -29.27 -5.93 7.78
C LYS A 143 -30.68 -5.79 8.39
N LYS A 144 -30.99 -4.66 8.99
CA LYS A 144 -32.28 -4.33 9.64
C LYS A 144 -32.53 -2.84 9.47
N THR A 145 -33.77 -2.43 9.28
CA THR A 145 -34.10 -1.00 9.23
C THR A 145 -33.67 -0.33 10.52
N VAL A 146 -32.93 0.77 10.41
CA VAL A 146 -32.33 1.49 11.53
C VAL A 146 -32.47 2.98 11.29
N GLU A 147 -32.54 3.76 12.37
CA GLU A 147 -32.45 5.21 12.32
C GLU A 147 -31.08 5.65 12.87
N ILE A 148 -30.36 6.45 12.10
CA ILE A 148 -29.04 7.00 12.46
C ILE A 148 -29.08 8.50 12.23
N HIS A 149 -28.91 9.29 13.30
CA HIS A 149 -28.94 10.77 13.23
C HIS A 149 -30.17 11.33 12.51
N GLY A 150 -31.36 10.75 12.73
CA GLY A 150 -32.61 11.16 12.09
C GLY A 150 -32.78 10.66 10.64
N ILE A 151 -31.83 9.88 10.12
CA ILE A 151 -31.92 9.25 8.80
C ILE A 151 -32.37 7.80 8.98
N THR A 152 -33.54 7.45 8.45
CA THR A 152 -34.00 6.06 8.38
C THR A 152 -33.33 5.34 7.21
N ILE A 153 -32.60 4.26 7.50
CA ILE A 153 -31.93 3.40 6.52
C ILE A 153 -32.68 2.06 6.48
N PRO A 154 -33.45 1.77 5.42
CA PRO A 154 -34.18 0.51 5.29
C PRO A 154 -33.26 -0.71 5.23
N LYS A 155 -33.75 -1.86 5.72
CA LYS A 155 -33.13 -3.17 5.50
C LYS A 155 -32.88 -3.41 4.00
N GLY A 156 -31.70 -3.93 3.66
CA GLY A 156 -31.26 -4.23 2.30
C GLY A 156 -30.54 -3.07 1.60
N THR A 157 -30.60 -1.86 2.16
CA THR A 157 -29.92 -0.68 1.58
C THR A 157 -28.40 -0.85 1.61
N VAL A 158 -27.74 -0.58 0.48
CA VAL A 158 -26.29 -0.44 0.41
C VAL A 158 -25.91 0.98 0.84
N VAL A 159 -25.18 1.08 1.95
CA VAL A 159 -24.59 2.32 2.43
C VAL A 159 -23.16 2.42 1.92
N MET A 160 -22.88 3.47 1.15
CA MET A 160 -21.58 3.72 0.54
C MET A 160 -20.90 4.92 1.22
N ILE A 161 -19.64 4.74 1.61
CA ILE A 161 -18.78 5.77 2.20
C ILE A 161 -17.75 6.17 1.13
N PRO A 162 -17.84 7.39 0.56
CA PRO A 162 -17.00 7.80 -0.56
C PRO A 162 -15.62 8.26 -0.07
N ALA A 163 -14.75 7.32 0.30
CA ALA A 163 -13.41 7.61 0.85
C ALA A 163 -12.61 8.58 -0.03
N TYR A 164 -12.56 8.37 -1.34
CA TYR A 164 -11.84 9.24 -2.28
C TYR A 164 -12.31 10.70 -2.25
N VAL A 165 -13.61 10.93 -2.12
CA VAL A 165 -14.22 12.26 -2.03
C VAL A 165 -13.95 12.85 -0.64
N LEU A 166 -14.14 12.06 0.41
CA LEU A 166 -13.94 12.46 1.79
C LEU A 166 -12.49 12.92 2.06
N HIS A 167 -11.52 12.25 1.42
CA HIS A 167 -10.10 12.60 1.49
C HIS A 167 -9.75 13.92 0.78
N ARG A 168 -10.71 14.52 0.06
CA ARG A 168 -10.59 15.79 -0.68
C ARG A 168 -11.57 16.87 -0.26
N MET A 169 -12.40 16.62 0.76
CA MET A 169 -13.32 17.62 1.24
C MET A 169 -12.55 18.78 1.90
N PRO A 170 -12.69 20.03 1.43
CA PRO A 170 -11.96 21.19 1.98
C PRO A 170 -12.22 21.44 3.48
N GLU A 171 -13.37 20.97 3.98
CA GLU A 171 -13.73 21.02 5.40
C GLU A 171 -12.73 20.28 6.30
N TYR A 172 -12.19 19.15 5.81
CA TYR A 172 -11.21 18.34 6.54
C TYR A 172 -9.78 18.55 6.02
N TRP A 173 -9.64 18.95 4.76
CA TRP A 173 -8.36 19.02 4.07
C TRP A 173 -8.19 20.39 3.39
N PRO A 174 -7.61 21.39 4.07
CA PRO A 174 -7.33 22.70 3.47
C PRO A 174 -6.42 22.54 2.25
N GLU A 175 -6.75 23.14 1.09
CA GLU A 175 -6.02 22.93 -0.17
C GLU A 175 -5.94 21.42 -0.55
N PRO A 176 -7.09 20.75 -0.74
CA PRO A 176 -7.16 19.30 -0.77
C PRO A 176 -6.41 18.64 -1.94
N GLU A 177 -6.17 19.35 -3.04
CA GLU A 177 -5.46 18.79 -4.20
C GLU A 177 -3.93 18.93 -4.08
N GLU A 178 -3.44 19.76 -3.15
CA GLU A 178 -2.00 19.95 -2.92
C GLU A 178 -1.40 18.76 -2.18
N TYR A 179 -0.27 18.24 -2.69
CA TYR A 179 0.49 17.17 -2.06
C TYR A 179 1.35 17.73 -0.92
N ARG A 180 0.90 17.53 0.32
CA ARG A 180 1.58 18.08 1.51
C ARG A 180 1.77 16.98 2.57
N PRO A 181 2.88 16.21 2.52
CA PRO A 181 3.17 15.15 3.50
C PRO A 181 3.02 15.62 4.95
N GLU A 182 3.40 16.87 5.25
CA GLU A 182 3.35 17.48 6.57
C GLU A 182 1.95 17.53 7.20
N ARG A 183 0.86 17.29 6.44
CA ARG A 183 -0.49 17.09 7.01
C ARG A 183 -0.51 15.97 8.04
N PHE A 184 0.34 14.96 7.86
CA PHE A 184 0.43 13.79 8.73
C PHE A 184 1.56 13.92 9.77
N SER A 185 2.08 15.14 10.01
CA SER A 185 3.06 15.37 11.06
C SER A 185 2.49 15.08 12.45
N LYS A 186 3.37 14.80 13.41
CA LYS A 186 2.97 14.56 14.81
C LYS A 186 2.22 15.74 15.42
N GLU A 187 2.61 16.96 15.06
CA GLU A 187 2.00 18.20 15.51
C GLU A 187 0.58 18.34 14.97
N ASN A 188 0.36 18.00 13.69
CA ASN A 188 -0.94 18.14 13.05
C ASN A 188 -1.89 16.95 13.28
N LYS A 189 -1.39 15.83 13.80
CA LYS A 189 -2.18 14.60 14.05
C LYS A 189 -3.45 14.83 14.88
N LYS A 190 -3.44 15.82 15.79
CA LYS A 190 -4.60 16.18 16.63
C LYS A 190 -5.74 16.84 15.86
N ASN A 191 -5.44 17.43 14.70
CA ASN A 191 -6.41 18.11 13.85
C ASN A 191 -7.00 17.17 12.77
N LEU A 192 -6.49 15.94 12.65
CA LEU A 192 -6.99 14.97 11.69
C LEU A 192 -8.22 14.25 12.24
N ASP A 193 -9.34 14.36 11.52
CA ASP A 193 -10.50 13.52 11.79
C ASP A 193 -10.23 12.10 11.26
N LEU A 194 -10.20 11.12 12.17
CA LEU A 194 -9.96 9.71 11.86
C LEU A 194 -11.03 9.10 10.96
N TYR A 195 -12.24 9.68 10.92
CA TYR A 195 -13.29 9.27 10.02
C TYR A 195 -13.24 9.99 8.67
N ALA A 196 -12.44 11.06 8.54
CA ALA A 196 -12.16 11.71 7.26
C ALA A 196 -10.99 11.07 6.50
N PHE A 197 -10.12 10.31 7.18
CA PHE A 197 -9.01 9.58 6.58
C PHE A 197 -9.18 8.06 6.70
N LEU A 198 -9.68 7.44 5.63
CA LEU A 198 -10.10 6.03 5.58
C LEU A 198 -9.41 5.18 4.49
N PRO A 199 -8.07 5.23 4.30
CA PRO A 199 -7.40 4.49 3.23
C PRO A 199 -7.48 2.96 3.39
N PHE A 200 -7.64 2.48 4.62
CA PHE A 200 -7.80 1.07 4.97
C PHE A 200 -9.19 0.76 5.56
N GLY A 201 -10.09 1.75 5.57
CA GLY A 201 -11.35 1.69 6.30
C GLY A 201 -11.19 1.57 7.82
N VAL A 202 -12.32 1.46 8.52
CA VAL A 202 -12.39 1.42 9.98
C VAL A 202 -13.40 0.38 10.47
N GLY A 203 -13.20 -0.11 11.70
CA GLY A 203 -14.05 -1.11 12.35
C GLY A 203 -13.74 -2.56 11.91
N PRO A 204 -14.61 -3.53 12.26
CA PRO A 204 -14.35 -4.98 12.07
C PRO A 204 -14.23 -5.45 10.60
N ARG A 205 -14.47 -4.55 9.65
CA ARG A 205 -14.38 -4.79 8.20
C ARG A 205 -13.40 -3.82 7.55
N ASN A 206 -12.38 -3.40 8.30
CA ASN A 206 -11.22 -2.70 7.76
C ASN A 206 -10.30 -3.69 7.02
N CYS A 207 -9.27 -3.17 6.37
CA CYS A 207 -8.29 -3.98 5.67
C CYS A 207 -7.49 -4.85 6.66
N ILE A 208 -7.63 -6.17 6.53
CA ILE A 208 -6.89 -7.15 7.33
C ILE A 208 -5.38 -7.06 7.10
N ALA A 209 -4.96 -6.62 5.91
CA ALA A 209 -3.56 -6.56 5.50
C ALA A 209 -2.87 -5.22 5.79
N THR A 210 -3.50 -4.29 6.54
CA THR A 210 -2.97 -2.93 6.74
C THR A 210 -1.49 -2.90 7.14
N ARG A 211 -1.10 -3.70 8.14
CA ARG A 211 0.30 -3.75 8.62
C ARG A 211 1.26 -4.30 7.57
N PHE A 212 0.85 -5.36 6.88
CA PHE A 212 1.65 -5.96 5.81
C PHE A 212 1.81 -4.99 4.64
N ALA A 213 0.73 -4.36 4.20
CA ALA A 213 0.74 -3.41 3.09
C ALA A 213 1.67 -2.24 3.39
N LEU A 214 1.55 -1.63 4.57
CA LEU A 214 2.42 -0.53 5.01
C LEU A 214 3.89 -0.94 5.03
N LEU A 215 4.21 -2.13 5.56
CA LEU A 215 5.58 -2.64 5.56
C LEU A 215 6.13 -2.78 4.14
N VAL A 216 5.36 -3.41 3.24
CA VAL A 216 5.81 -3.69 1.87
C VAL A 216 5.98 -2.41 1.05
N VAL A 217 5.04 -1.46 1.12
CA VAL A 217 5.16 -0.20 0.37
C VAL A 217 6.31 0.66 0.89
N LYS A 218 6.49 0.73 2.22
CA LYS A 218 7.61 1.45 2.84
C LYS A 218 8.95 0.85 2.45
N MET A 219 9.08 -0.48 2.58
CA MET A 219 10.31 -1.18 2.20
C MET A 219 10.62 -1.00 0.72
N GLY A 220 9.63 -1.18 -0.16
CA GLY A 220 9.79 -0.98 -1.59
C GLY A 220 10.27 0.44 -1.92
N LEU A 221 9.62 1.45 -1.33
CA LEU A 221 9.97 2.85 -1.56
C LEU A 221 11.39 3.17 -1.07
N VAL A 222 11.76 2.73 0.13
CA VAL A 222 13.09 2.97 0.70
C VAL A 222 14.18 2.30 -0.14
N VAL A 223 14.03 1.01 -0.47
CA VAL A 223 15.04 0.28 -1.27
C VAL A 223 15.23 0.93 -2.64
N THR A 224 14.14 1.39 -3.27
CA THR A 224 14.24 2.10 -4.55
C THR A 224 14.93 3.46 -4.39
N LEU A 225 14.52 4.28 -3.42
CA LEU A 225 15.05 5.63 -3.23
C LEU A 225 16.49 5.66 -2.70
N GLN A 226 16.97 4.60 -2.03
CA GLN A 226 18.38 4.44 -1.69
C GLN A 226 19.28 4.42 -2.95
N ARG A 227 18.74 3.95 -4.08
CA ARG A 227 19.52 3.70 -5.30
C ARG A 227 19.17 4.65 -6.44
N PHE A 228 17.95 5.17 -6.45
CA PHE A 228 17.41 5.95 -7.55
C PHE A 228 16.64 7.17 -7.05
N HIS A 229 16.39 8.10 -7.95
CA HIS A 229 15.35 9.10 -7.82
C HIS A 229 14.46 9.09 -9.06
N PHE A 230 13.24 9.55 -8.88
CA PHE A 230 12.23 9.64 -9.92
C PHE A 230 12.19 11.06 -10.47
N GLU A 231 12.16 11.17 -11.80
CA GLU A 231 11.95 12.42 -12.54
C GLU A 231 10.76 12.24 -13.49
N THR A 232 10.03 13.33 -13.74
CA THR A 232 9.05 13.37 -14.82
C THR A 232 9.74 13.32 -16.18
N CYS A 233 9.11 12.71 -17.17
CA CYS A 233 9.54 12.70 -18.57
C CYS A 233 8.42 13.25 -19.49
N LYS A 234 8.67 13.30 -20.80
CA LYS A 234 7.70 13.85 -21.77
C LYS A 234 6.40 13.06 -21.81
N GLU A 235 6.47 11.77 -21.46
CA GLU A 235 5.37 10.83 -21.46
C GLU A 235 4.62 10.79 -20.12
N THR A 236 5.10 11.51 -19.09
CA THR A 236 4.44 11.54 -17.78
C THR A 236 3.08 12.23 -17.89
N PRO A 237 1.97 11.57 -17.50
CA PRO A 237 0.65 12.19 -17.52
C PRO A 237 0.52 13.28 -16.44
N ILE A 238 0.34 14.53 -16.87
CA ILE A 238 0.16 15.69 -15.98
C ILE A 238 -0.99 16.54 -16.55
N PRO A 239 -2.15 16.65 -15.88
CA PRO A 239 -2.53 15.94 -14.65
C PRO A 239 -2.79 14.43 -14.90
N LEU A 240 -2.88 13.65 -13.83
CA LEU A 240 -3.33 12.26 -13.92
C LEU A 240 -4.82 12.18 -14.29
N GLU A 241 -5.13 11.34 -15.27
CA GLU A 241 -6.51 10.94 -15.60
C GLU A 241 -6.82 9.59 -14.93
N MET A 242 -7.80 9.61 -14.03
CA MET A 242 -8.31 8.39 -13.39
C MET A 242 -9.29 7.66 -14.30
N ASP A 243 -9.28 6.34 -14.19
CA ASP A 243 -10.25 5.43 -14.78
C ASP A 243 -11.51 5.35 -13.89
N ASP A 244 -12.65 4.94 -14.45
CA ASP A 244 -13.93 4.83 -13.75
C ASP A 244 -14.20 3.41 -13.20
N ARG A 245 -13.26 2.48 -13.38
CA ARG A 245 -13.34 1.07 -12.93
C ARG A 245 -13.11 0.85 -11.43
N GLY A 246 -13.88 1.51 -10.55
CA GLY A 246 -14.09 1.16 -9.13
C GLY A 246 -12.89 1.26 -8.17
N PHE A 247 -11.71 0.74 -8.52
CA PHE A 247 -10.43 1.00 -7.86
C PHE A 247 -9.82 2.30 -8.41
N VAL A 248 -8.87 2.90 -7.67
CA VAL A 248 -8.07 4.01 -8.23
C VAL A 248 -7.09 3.41 -9.24
N VAL A 249 -7.51 3.37 -10.49
CA VAL A 249 -6.72 2.92 -11.62
C VAL A 249 -6.50 4.11 -12.54
N MET A 250 -5.34 4.15 -13.18
CA MET A 250 -5.02 5.20 -14.14
C MET A 250 -5.55 4.83 -15.52
N LYS A 251 -6.06 5.81 -16.25
CA LYS A 251 -6.48 5.62 -17.64
C LYS A 251 -5.28 5.39 -18.57
N LYS A 252 -4.11 5.93 -18.22
CA LYS A 252 -2.82 5.71 -18.91
C LYS A 252 -1.75 5.32 -17.88
N PRO A 253 -0.81 4.43 -18.21
CA PRO A 253 0.30 4.09 -17.32
C PRO A 253 1.09 5.34 -16.88
N ILE A 254 1.53 5.37 -15.61
CA ILE A 254 2.53 6.33 -15.14
C ILE A 254 3.87 6.00 -15.80
N MET A 255 4.36 6.92 -16.62
CA MET A 255 5.70 6.86 -17.20
C MET A 255 6.58 7.84 -16.44
N LEU A 256 7.66 7.36 -15.83
CA LEU A 256 8.65 8.15 -15.11
C LEU A 256 10.05 7.78 -15.57
N LYS A 257 10.98 8.73 -15.45
CA LYS A 257 12.40 8.46 -15.61
C LYS A 257 12.99 8.10 -14.26
N VAL A 258 13.70 6.96 -14.21
CA VAL A 258 14.40 6.49 -13.01
C VAL A 258 15.89 6.80 -13.19
N VAL A 259 16.45 7.60 -12.31
CA VAL A 259 17.85 8.07 -12.40
C VAL A 259 18.65 7.51 -11.22
N PRO A 260 19.82 6.88 -11.45
CA PRO A 260 20.66 6.41 -10.35
C PRO A 260 21.18 7.54 -9.47
N ARG A 261 21.14 7.36 -8.15
CA ARG A 261 21.79 8.29 -7.20
C ARG A 261 23.28 8.00 -7.12
N VAL A 262 24.09 9.03 -7.37
CA VAL A 262 25.56 8.97 -7.31
C VAL A 262 25.99 8.76 -5.86
N ILE A 263 26.88 7.79 -5.63
CA ILE A 263 27.45 7.53 -4.30
C ILE A 263 28.45 8.66 -4.01
N VAL A 264 28.09 9.59 -3.12
CA VAL A 264 29.09 10.49 -2.53
C VAL A 264 29.84 9.66 -1.50
N LYS A 265 30.99 9.09 -1.89
CA LYS A 265 31.94 8.53 -0.91
C LYS A 265 32.35 9.69 0.00
N HIS A 266 31.81 9.74 1.21
CA HIS A 266 32.42 10.58 2.24
C HIS A 266 33.79 9.98 2.52
N GLY A 267 34.81 10.80 2.32
CA GLY A 267 36.22 10.39 2.27
C GLY A 267 36.71 9.72 3.55
N GLU A 268 37.82 9.02 3.38
CA GLU A 268 38.67 8.34 4.37
C GLU A 268 38.89 9.12 5.67
#